data_AF-A0A7Y0S367-F1
#
_entry.id   AF-A0A7Y0S367-F1
#
_cell.length_a   1.000
_cell.length_b   1.000
_cell.length_c   1.000
_cell.angle_alpha   90.00
_cell.angle_beta   90.00
_cell.angle_gamma   90.00
#
_symmetry.space_group_name_H-M   'P 1'
#
loop_
_entity.id
_entity.type
_entity.pdbx_description
1 polymer ?
#
loop_
_entity_poly.entity_id
_entity_poly.type
_entity_poly.pdbx_seq_one_letter_code
_entity_poly.pdbx_strand_id
1 'polypeptide(L)' 'MAGCSREFVEKIYDVNYEPTNRFANNLAELPGQFEKDTAALDALINSFSGNIQKRWGKKEIKYAGKSNYVKYIDNYLSRA' A
#
# COMPACT_ATOMS: atom_id res chain seq x y z
N MET A 1 3.19 -48.70 -8.99
CA MET A 1 1.88 -48.22 -9.48
C MET A 1 1.58 -46.90 -8.81
N ALA A 2 1.94 -45.78 -9.46
CA ALA A 2 1.53 -44.44 -9.03
C ALA A 2 0.20 -44.14 -9.72
N GLY A 3 -0.92 -44.54 -9.10
CA GLY A 3 -2.26 -44.50 -9.70
C GLY A 3 -3.19 -43.43 -9.12
N CYS A 4 -2.67 -42.53 -8.31
CA CYS A 4 -3.46 -41.49 -7.64
C CYS A 4 -2.78 -40.13 -7.78
N SER A 5 -2.32 -39.77 -8.98
CA SER A 5 -1.98 -38.38 -9.22
C SER A 5 -3.29 -37.58 -9.32
N ARG A 6 -3.30 -36.42 -8.69
CA ARG A 6 -4.48 -35.55 -8.60
C ARG A 6 -5.02 -35.21 -10.00
N GLU A 7 -4.11 -34.98 -10.93
CA GLU A 7 -4.38 -34.61 -12.32
C GLU A 7 -5.15 -35.72 -13.06
N PHE A 8 -4.88 -36.99 -12.73
CA PHE A 8 -5.58 -38.13 -13.33
C PHE A 8 -7.03 -38.23 -12.84
N VAL A 9 -7.27 -37.99 -11.55
CA VAL A 9 -8.62 -38.00 -10.96
C VAL A 9 -9.44 -36.81 -11.46
N GLU A 10 -8.83 -35.62 -11.56
CA GLU A 10 -9.47 -34.40 -12.09
C GLU A 10 -9.97 -34.62 -13.53
N LYS A 11 -9.20 -35.31 -14.37
CA LYS A 11 -9.59 -35.65 -15.75
C LYS A 11 -10.74 -36.66 -15.84
N ILE A 12 -10.82 -37.61 -14.92
CA ILE A 12 -11.87 -38.66 -14.93
C ILE A 12 -13.23 -38.06 -14.55
N TYR A 13 -13.25 -37.15 -13.59
CA TYR A 13 -14.48 -36.58 -13.05
C TYR A 13 -14.82 -35.18 -13.60
N ASP A 14 -14.00 -34.65 -14.52
CA ASP A 14 -14.12 -33.30 -15.10
C ASP A 14 -14.26 -32.21 -14.01
N VAL A 15 -13.51 -32.37 -12.93
CA VAL A 15 -13.51 -31.44 -11.79
C VAL A 15 -12.24 -30.62 -11.82
N ASN A 16 -12.37 -29.31 -11.99
CA ASN A 16 -11.25 -28.39 -11.90
C ASN A 16 -11.15 -27.83 -10.47
N TYR A 17 -10.23 -28.37 -9.67
CA TYR A 17 -9.86 -27.78 -8.38
C TYR A 17 -8.77 -26.73 -8.59
N GLU A 18 -8.99 -25.73 -9.45
CA GLU A 18 -8.15 -24.54 -9.43
C GLU A 18 -8.01 -24.13 -7.96
N PRO A 19 -6.79 -23.88 -7.45
CA PRO A 19 -6.60 -23.33 -6.13
C PRO A 19 -7.11 -21.87 -6.13
N THR A 20 -8.40 -21.70 -6.38
CA THR A 20 -9.16 -20.53 -6.00
C THR A 20 -9.13 -20.59 -4.49
N ASN A 21 -8.33 -19.71 -3.92
CA ASN A 21 -8.08 -19.68 -2.50
C ASN A 21 -9.34 -19.11 -1.84
N ARG A 22 -10.41 -19.93 -1.78
CA ARG A 22 -11.77 -19.59 -1.32
C ARG A 22 -11.85 -19.15 0.14
N PHE A 23 -10.73 -19.28 0.86
CA PHE A 23 -10.55 -18.87 2.25
C PHE A 23 -9.63 -17.65 2.39
N ALA A 24 -9.08 -17.15 1.29
CA ALA A 24 -7.99 -16.21 1.31
C ALA A 24 -8.48 -14.82 0.94
N ASN A 25 -9.44 -14.34 1.72
CA ASN A 25 -9.95 -12.96 1.68
C ASN A 25 -8.92 -11.92 2.15
N ASN A 26 -7.72 -12.36 2.55
CA ASN A 26 -6.62 -11.52 3.04
C ASN A 26 -5.27 -11.88 2.37
N LEU A 27 -5.28 -12.46 1.16
CA LEU A 27 -4.02 -12.59 0.42
C LEU A 27 -3.52 -11.19 0.08
N ALA A 28 -2.21 -10.99 0.22
CA ALA A 28 -1.55 -9.88 -0.43
C ALA A 28 -1.90 -9.96 -1.93
N GLU A 29 -2.42 -8.86 -2.47
CA GLU A 29 -2.84 -8.79 -3.86
C GLU A 29 -1.66 -9.03 -4.81
N LEU A 30 -1.97 -9.52 -6.02
CA LEU A 30 -0.96 -9.82 -7.04
C LEU A 30 -0.13 -8.55 -7.37
N PRO A 31 1.18 -8.70 -7.63
CA PRO A 31 2.02 -7.57 -8.00
C PRO A 31 1.47 -6.87 -9.26
N GLY A 32 1.26 -5.55 -9.18
CA GLY A 32 0.70 -4.74 -10.27
C GLY A 32 -0.79 -4.40 -10.16
N GLN A 33 -1.50 -4.86 -9.12
CA GLN A 33 -2.91 -4.49 -8.87
C GLN A 33 -3.08 -3.01 -8.45
N PHE A 34 -2.05 -2.39 -7.88
CA PHE A 34 -2.07 -0.99 -7.48
C PHE A 34 -1.04 -0.16 -8.24
N GLU A 35 -1.51 0.96 -8.79
CA GLU A 35 -0.66 2.02 -9.28
C GLU A 35 -0.53 3.10 -8.20
N LYS A 36 0.69 3.65 -8.06
CA LYS A 36 0.91 4.77 -7.16
C LYS A 36 0.33 6.02 -7.80
N ASP A 37 -0.69 6.60 -7.20
CA ASP A 37 -1.17 7.92 -7.59
C ASP A 37 -0.18 9.00 -7.08
N THR A 38 0.84 9.26 -7.90
CA THR A 38 1.87 10.25 -7.60
C THR A 38 1.36 11.68 -7.71
N ALA A 39 0.32 11.93 -8.53
CA ALA A 39 -0.26 13.25 -8.72
C ALA A 39 -1.06 13.69 -7.49
N ALA A 40 -1.91 12.80 -6.95
CA ALA A 40 -2.61 13.07 -5.71
C ALA A 40 -1.65 13.21 -4.52
N LEU A 41 -0.58 12.40 -4.50
CA LEU A 41 0.46 12.53 -3.48
C LEU A 41 1.18 13.88 -3.56
N ASP A 42 1.57 14.34 -4.75
CA ASP A 42 2.22 15.64 -4.92
C ASP A 42 1.32 16.79 -4.49
N ALA A 43 0.03 16.74 -4.85
CA ALA A 43 -0.97 17.72 -4.41
C ALA A 43 -1.10 17.76 -2.87
N LEU A 44 -1.11 16.58 -2.22
CA LEU A 44 -1.14 16.46 -0.76
C LEU A 44 0.12 17.07 -0.11
N ILE A 45 1.30 16.77 -0.65
CA ILE A 45 2.57 17.30 -0.14
C ILE A 45 2.63 18.82 -0.31
N ASN A 46 2.21 19.35 -1.46
CA ASN A 46 2.14 20.81 -1.69
C ASN A 46 1.23 21.52 -0.68
N SER A 47 0.05 20.96 -0.41
CA SER A 47 -0.87 21.48 0.61
C SER A 47 -0.26 21.43 2.02
N PHE A 48 0.36 20.30 2.37
CA PHE A 48 1.05 20.10 3.65
C PHE A 48 2.16 21.14 3.86
N SER A 49 3.03 21.34 2.87
CA SER A 49 4.11 22.33 2.92
C SER A 49 3.59 23.76 3.02
N GLY A 50 2.51 24.08 2.30
CA GLY A 50 1.84 25.37 2.37
C GLY A 50 1.30 25.70 3.77
N ASN A 51 0.73 24.71 4.46
CA ASN A 51 0.23 24.89 5.83
C ASN A 51 1.36 25.12 6.84
N ILE A 52 2.46 24.38 6.72
CA ILE A 52 3.65 24.60 7.56
C ILE A 52 4.24 25.99 7.30
N GLN A 53 4.39 26.37 6.03
CA GLN A 53 4.95 27.67 5.66
C GLN A 53 4.14 28.83 6.23
N LYS A 54 2.79 28.74 6.24
CA LYS A 54 1.92 29.77 6.82
C LYS A 54 2.13 29.95 8.33
N ARG A 55 2.51 28.88 9.06
CA ARG A 55 2.69 28.91 10.51
C ARG A 55 4.13 29.19 10.95
N TRP A 56 5.12 28.64 10.23
CA TRP A 56 6.54 28.65 10.63
C TRP A 56 7.45 29.47 9.71
N GLY A 57 6.98 29.82 8.52
CA GLY A 57 7.79 30.46 7.47
C GLY A 57 8.55 29.45 6.61
N LYS A 58 9.04 29.93 5.46
CA LYS A 58 9.61 29.09 4.39
C LYS A 58 10.88 28.33 4.81
N LYS A 59 11.69 28.91 5.71
CA LYS A 59 12.96 28.31 6.16
C LYS A 59 12.76 27.16 7.16
N GLU A 60 11.58 27.06 7.75
CA GLU A 60 11.27 26.12 8.83
C GLU A 60 10.43 24.92 8.38
N ILE A 61 10.28 24.72 7.08
CA ILE A 61 9.57 23.55 6.54
C ILE A 61 10.45 22.31 6.76
N LYS A 62 10.00 21.40 7.62
CA LYS A 62 10.66 20.11 7.87
C LYS A 62 9.77 18.96 7.45
N TYR A 63 10.36 17.96 6.80
CA TYR A 63 9.70 16.73 6.38
C TYR A 63 10.28 15.53 7.13
N ALA A 64 9.46 14.49 7.28
CA ALA A 64 9.97 13.18 7.65
C ALA A 64 10.78 12.62 6.47
N GLY A 65 11.92 12.03 6.76
CA GLY A 65 12.76 11.32 5.80
C GLY A 65 13.02 9.89 6.27
N LYS A 66 13.90 9.18 5.56
CA LYS A 66 14.17 7.76 5.80
C LYS A 66 14.67 7.45 7.22
N SER A 67 15.46 8.35 7.79
CA SER A 67 16.14 8.15 9.08
C SER A 67 15.70 9.15 10.15
N ASN A 68 14.80 10.08 9.80
CA ASN A 68 14.36 11.16 10.67
C ASN A 68 12.82 11.26 10.63
N TYR A 69 12.21 11.09 11.79
CA TYR A 69 10.78 11.26 11.94
C TYR A 69 10.46 12.74 12.20
N VAL A 70 9.40 13.23 11.56
CA VAL A 70 8.83 14.55 11.83
C VAL A 70 7.32 14.42 11.78
N LYS A 71 6.64 14.81 12.85
CA LYS A 71 5.17 14.82 12.92
C LYS A 71 4.66 16.16 13.38
N TYR A 72 3.85 16.80 12.55
CA TYR A 72 3.08 17.99 12.95
C TYR A 72 1.78 17.57 13.62
N ILE A 73 1.47 18.26 14.71
CA ILE A 73 0.22 18.12 15.48
C ILE A 73 -0.34 19.52 15.77
N ASP A 74 -1.46 19.60 16.48
CA ASP A 74 -2.09 20.86 16.92
C ASP A 74 -2.29 21.85 15.76
N ASN A 75 -2.79 21.36 14.62
CA ASN A 75 -2.98 22.17 13.42
C ASN A 75 -1.69 22.92 12.99
N TYR A 76 -0.58 22.18 12.96
CA TYR A 76 0.75 22.66 12.60
C TYR A 76 1.37 23.65 13.60
N LEU A 77 0.90 23.74 14.84
CA LEU A 77 1.52 24.59 15.87
C LEU A 77 2.69 23.92 16.59
N SER A 78 2.74 22.58 16.57
CA SER A 78 3.74 21.78 17.26
C SER A 78 4.31 20.71 16.33
N ARG A 79 5.58 20.33 16.53
CA ARG A 79 6.20 19.19 15.84
C ARG A 79 7.18 18.43 16.74
N ALA A 80 7.30 17.12 16.53
CA ALA A 80 8.28 16.23 17.14
C ALA A 80 9.03 15.43 16.07
#